data_AF-A0A9Q5ZA81-F1
#
_entry.id   AF-A0A9Q5ZA81-F1
#
_cell.length_a   1.000
_cell.length_b   1.000
_cell.length_c   1.000
_cell.angle_alpha   90.00
_cell.angle_beta   90.00
_cell.angle_gamma   90.00
#
_symmetry.space_group_name_H-M   'P 1'
#
loop_
_entity.id
_entity.type
_entity.pdbx_description
1 polymer ?
#
loop_
_entity_poly.entity_id
_entity_poly.type
_entity_poly.pdbx_seq_one_letter_code
_entity_poly.pdbx_strand_id
1 'polypeptide(L)'
;MVTALIAGFAIASLGEYWSHRLMHIFPKTCQFHVDHHTDGTGQGVVKELRDYVLGGLPILLLTILVLDRIGANLYIQIAWVIGCLSYAVFAAYAHQLQHDNPKLCFWLAMPVHHVHHEYQQWNHNFGIGVDWWDRIFGTYQLVNWQTESQLQPEKRGYLQVRWW
;
A
#
# COMPACT_ATOMS: atom_id res chain seq x y z
N MET A 1 -0.93 -6.29 -23.78
CA MET A 1 -1.07 -7.16 -22.58
C MET A 1 -0.18 -6.70 -21.45
N VAL A 2 1.15 -6.83 -21.58
CA VAL A 2 2.12 -6.45 -20.51
C VAL A 2 1.95 -5.00 -20.06
N THR A 3 1.78 -4.06 -21.00
CA THR A 3 1.53 -2.65 -20.68
C THR A 3 0.28 -2.44 -19.81
N ALA A 4 -0.80 -3.17 -20.09
CA ALA A 4 -2.04 -3.05 -19.31
C ALA A 4 -1.88 -3.62 -17.89
N LEU A 5 -1.10 -4.70 -17.74
CA LEU A 5 -0.76 -5.26 -16.44
C LEU A 5 0.06 -4.27 -15.61
N ILE A 6 1.13 -3.72 -16.19
CA ILE A 6 1.98 -2.73 -15.50
C ILE A 6 1.18 -1.47 -15.16
N ALA A 7 0.37 -0.98 -16.09
CA ALA A 7 -0.46 0.19 -15.86
C ALA A 7 -1.53 -0.07 -14.79
N GLY A 8 -2.18 -1.23 -14.78
CA GLY A 8 -3.13 -1.61 -13.74
C GLY A 8 -2.50 -1.65 -12.35
N PHE A 9 -1.27 -2.18 -12.24
CA PHE A 9 -0.50 -2.16 -11.00
C PHE A 9 -0.19 -0.72 -10.54
N ALA A 10 0.31 0.12 -11.45
CA ALA A 10 0.64 1.51 -11.14
C ALA A 10 -0.60 2.35 -10.78
N ILE A 11 -1.74 2.12 -11.44
CA ILE A 11 -2.99 2.83 -11.10
C ILE A 11 -3.54 2.37 -9.75
N ALA A 12 -3.47 1.07 -9.44
CA ALA A 12 -3.86 0.59 -8.12
C ALA A 12 -2.98 1.19 -7.02
N SER A 13 -1.67 1.34 -7.25
CA SER A 13 -0.78 2.00 -6.30
C SER A 13 -1.03 3.48 -6.13
N LEU A 14 -1.39 4.18 -7.22
CA LEU A 14 -1.81 5.59 -7.14
C LEU A 14 -3.11 5.74 -6.36
N GLY A 15 -4.05 4.82 -6.60
CA GLY A 15 -5.33 4.76 -5.91
C GLY A 15 -5.18 4.57 -4.42
N GLU A 16 -4.31 3.64 -4.01
CA GLU A 16 -3.95 3.40 -2.61
C GLU A 16 -3.34 4.66 -1.98
N TYR A 17 -2.33 5.27 -2.60
CA TYR A 17 -1.70 6.50 -2.11
C TYR A 17 -2.73 7.61 -1.83
N TRP A 18 -3.63 7.88 -2.77
CA TRP A 18 -4.66 8.91 -2.57
C TRP A 18 -5.70 8.50 -1.55
N SER A 19 -6.06 7.22 -1.49
CA SER A 19 -7.00 6.73 -0.49
C SER A 19 -6.43 6.95 0.92
N HIS A 20 -5.19 6.55 1.16
CA HIS A 20 -4.52 6.76 2.43
C HIS A 20 -4.40 8.25 2.78
N ARG A 21 -3.97 9.09 1.84
CA ARG A 21 -3.92 10.54 2.03
C ARG A 21 -5.29 11.14 2.37
N LEU A 22 -6.36 10.69 1.72
CA LEU A 22 -7.72 11.13 2.01
C LEU A 22 -8.18 10.68 3.41
N MET A 23 -7.76 9.51 3.90
CA MET A 23 -8.04 9.07 5.27
C MET A 23 -7.43 10.02 6.32
N HIS A 24 -6.26 10.60 6.04
CA HIS A 24 -5.65 11.64 6.89
C HIS A 24 -6.36 13.00 6.80
N ILE A 25 -6.89 13.35 5.63
CA ILE A 25 -7.64 14.61 5.43
C ILE A 25 -9.03 14.51 6.08
N PHE A 26 -9.66 13.33 6.04
CA PHE A 26 -11.02 13.10 6.53
C PHE A 26 -11.06 12.01 7.63
N PRO A 27 -10.38 12.22 8.79
CA PRO A 27 -10.24 11.20 9.81
C PRO A 27 -11.58 10.76 10.43
N LYS A 28 -12.57 11.67 10.49
CA LYS A 28 -13.91 11.38 11.02
C LYS A 28 -14.68 10.34 10.21
N THR A 29 -14.46 10.28 8.90
CA THR A 29 -15.09 9.28 8.01
C THR A 29 -14.24 8.02 7.89
N CYS A 30 -13.00 8.05 8.40
CA CYS A 30 -12.03 6.98 8.31
C CYS A 30 -11.54 6.59 9.71
N GLN A 31 -12.49 6.40 10.65
CA GLN A 31 -12.17 6.08 12.04
C GLN A 31 -11.28 4.83 12.16
N PHE A 32 -11.51 3.82 11.32
CA PHE A 32 -10.66 2.62 11.26
C PHE A 32 -9.17 2.94 11.04
N HIS A 33 -8.86 4.00 10.27
CA HIS A 33 -7.49 4.43 10.02
C HIS A 33 -6.89 5.11 11.26
N VAL A 34 -7.69 5.91 11.96
CA VAL A 34 -7.29 6.52 13.23
C VAL A 34 -7.04 5.46 14.30
N ASP A 35 -7.92 4.45 14.38
CA ASP A 35 -7.78 3.33 15.30
C ASP A 35 -6.51 2.52 14.97
N HIS A 36 -6.28 2.23 13.69
CA HIS A 36 -5.04 1.61 13.19
C HIS A 36 -3.77 2.40 13.59
N HIS A 37 -3.80 3.73 13.48
CA HIS A 37 -2.72 4.59 13.97
C HIS A 37 -2.51 4.55 15.48
N THR A 38 -3.59 4.39 16.23
CA THR A 38 -3.57 4.34 17.69
C THR A 38 -3.03 3.00 18.19
N ASP A 39 -3.48 1.91 17.56
CA ASP A 39 -3.07 0.55 17.89
C ASP A 39 -1.63 0.27 17.43
N GLY A 40 -1.21 0.85 16.30
CA GLY A 40 0.15 0.71 15.77
C GLY A 40 0.49 -0.71 15.31
N THR A 41 -0.52 -1.52 14.96
CA THR A 41 -0.35 -2.88 14.45
C THR A 41 -1.23 -3.10 13.24
N GLY A 42 -0.80 -3.95 12.29
CA GLY A 42 -1.68 -4.37 11.18
C GLY A 42 -2.83 -5.26 11.67
N GLN A 43 -3.54 -5.88 10.74
CA GLN A 43 -4.62 -6.86 11.05
C GLN A 43 -4.42 -8.23 10.38
N GLY A 44 -3.25 -8.49 9.82
CA GLY A 44 -2.87 -9.74 9.16
C GLY A 44 -3.11 -9.71 7.66
N VAL A 45 -2.20 -10.31 6.88
CA VAL A 45 -2.17 -10.20 5.40
C VAL A 45 -3.52 -10.48 4.73
N VAL A 46 -4.30 -11.45 5.20
CA VAL A 46 -5.59 -11.80 4.59
C VAL A 46 -6.64 -10.70 4.81
N LYS A 47 -6.69 -10.09 6.00
CA LYS A 47 -7.63 -8.99 6.27
C LYS A 47 -7.19 -7.73 5.54
N GLU A 48 -5.90 -7.44 5.50
CA GLU A 48 -5.35 -6.36 4.69
C GLU A 48 -5.73 -6.52 3.22
N LEU A 49 -5.56 -7.72 2.65
CA LEU A 49 -5.92 -8.00 1.26
C LEU A 49 -7.39 -7.73 0.98
N ARG A 50 -8.29 -8.14 1.88
CA ARG A 50 -9.72 -7.83 1.76
C ARG A 50 -9.93 -6.32 1.66
N ASP A 51 -9.28 -5.55 2.52
CA ASP A 51 -9.47 -4.10 2.58
C ASP A 51 -8.86 -3.39 1.36
N TYR A 52 -7.71 -3.83 0.85
CA TYR A 52 -7.16 -3.33 -0.42
C TYR A 52 -8.04 -3.68 -1.63
N VAL A 53 -8.60 -4.90 -1.68
CA VAL A 53 -9.51 -5.29 -2.76
C VAL A 53 -10.78 -4.45 -2.71
N LEU A 54 -11.44 -4.38 -1.55
CA LEU A 54 -12.69 -3.62 -1.39
C LEU A 54 -12.49 -2.12 -1.57
N GLY A 55 -11.45 -1.54 -0.98
CA GLY A 55 -11.10 -0.13 -1.13
C GLY A 55 -10.69 0.23 -2.56
N GLY A 56 -10.09 -0.72 -3.30
CA GLY A 56 -9.72 -0.54 -4.70
C GLY A 56 -10.86 -0.70 -5.70
N LEU A 57 -12.01 -1.29 -5.31
CA LEU A 57 -13.14 -1.55 -6.21
C LEU A 57 -13.63 -0.30 -6.97
N PRO A 58 -13.81 0.88 -6.35
CA PRO A 58 -14.28 2.06 -7.07
C PRO A 58 -13.34 2.45 -8.23
N ILE A 59 -12.03 2.39 -8.00
CA ILE A 59 -11.01 2.71 -9.01
C ILE A 59 -10.98 1.62 -10.10
N LEU A 60 -11.06 0.35 -9.70
CA LEU A 60 -11.10 -0.76 -10.66
C LEU A 60 -12.32 -0.65 -11.58
N LEU A 61 -13.51 -0.45 -11.02
CA LEU A 61 -14.76 -0.33 -11.79
C LEU A 61 -14.73 0.87 -12.74
N LEU A 62 -14.26 2.02 -12.25
CA LEU A 62 -14.11 3.22 -13.08
C LEU A 62 -13.14 2.99 -14.23
N THR A 63 -11.98 2.39 -13.96
CA THR A 63 -10.96 2.18 -15.00
C THR A 63 -11.36 1.11 -16.01
N ILE A 64 -12.09 0.07 -15.59
CA ILE A 64 -12.68 -0.91 -16.51
C ILE A 64 -13.74 -0.25 -17.41
N LEU A 65 -14.60 0.61 -16.86
CA LEU A 65 -15.55 1.37 -17.67
C LEU A 65 -14.84 2.26 -18.71
N VAL A 66 -13.75 2.92 -18.32
CA VAL A 66 -12.93 3.71 -19.27
C VAL A 66 -12.33 2.82 -20.36
N LEU A 67 -11.76 1.68 -20.00
CA LEU A 67 -11.19 0.72 -20.96
C LEU A 67 -12.23 0.20 -21.95
N ASP A 68 -13.44 -0.11 -21.47
CA ASP A 68 -14.56 -0.51 -22.32
C ASP A 68 -14.93 0.60 -23.32
N ARG A 69 -15.04 1.85 -22.86
CA ARG A 69 -15.40 3.00 -23.72
C ARG A 69 -14.38 3.34 -24.79
N ILE A 70 -13.10 3.04 -24.57
CA ILE A 70 -12.05 3.21 -25.58
C ILE A 70 -11.91 1.97 -26.49
N GLY A 71 -12.78 0.96 -26.34
CA GLY A 71 -12.78 -0.24 -27.18
C GLY A 71 -11.68 -1.23 -26.84
N ALA A 72 -11.15 -1.23 -25.61
CA ALA A 72 -10.16 -2.21 -25.19
C ALA A 72 -10.79 -3.62 -25.19
N ASN A 73 -10.12 -4.57 -25.84
CA ASN A 73 -10.60 -5.95 -25.87
C ASN A 73 -10.56 -6.61 -24.48
N LEU A 74 -11.28 -7.73 -24.34
CA LEU A 74 -11.39 -8.48 -23.09
C LEU A 74 -10.02 -8.86 -22.49
N TYR A 75 -9.05 -9.22 -23.32
CA TYR A 75 -7.72 -9.61 -22.86
C TYR A 75 -6.98 -8.45 -22.17
N ILE A 76 -7.09 -7.22 -22.71
CA ILE A 76 -6.52 -6.02 -22.09
C ILE A 76 -7.18 -5.75 -20.74
N GLN A 77 -8.51 -5.87 -20.66
CA GLN A 77 -9.26 -5.66 -19.42
C GLN A 77 -8.86 -6.70 -18.36
N ILE A 78 -8.72 -7.97 -18.73
CA ILE A 78 -8.25 -9.03 -17.82
C ILE A 78 -6.84 -8.73 -17.31
N ALA A 79 -5.91 -8.37 -18.20
CA ALA A 79 -4.54 -8.02 -17.77
C ALA A 79 -4.51 -6.81 -16.83
N TRP A 80 -5.37 -5.82 -17.06
CA TRP A 80 -5.54 -4.68 -16.17
C TRP A 80 -5.98 -5.11 -14.77
N VAL A 81 -7.05 -5.92 -14.68
CA VAL A 81 -7.55 -6.47 -13.41
C VAL A 81 -6.47 -7.26 -12.68
N ILE A 82 -5.72 -8.11 -13.40
CA ILE A 82 -4.60 -8.87 -12.83
C ILE A 82 -3.53 -7.91 -12.28
N GLY A 83 -3.21 -6.84 -13.00
CA GLY A 83 -2.28 -5.81 -12.53
C GLY A 83 -2.73 -5.15 -11.23
N CYS A 84 -3.99 -4.72 -11.17
CA CYS A 84 -4.57 -4.11 -9.97
C CYS A 84 -4.60 -5.08 -8.78
N LEU A 85 -5.02 -6.33 -9.01
CA LEU A 85 -5.07 -7.35 -7.96
C LEU A 85 -3.67 -7.73 -7.47
N SER A 86 -2.70 -7.80 -8.37
CA SER A 86 -1.29 -8.05 -8.03
C SER A 86 -0.75 -6.96 -7.11
N TYR A 87 -1.11 -5.69 -7.34
CA TYR A 87 -0.79 -4.61 -6.41
C TYR A 87 -1.49 -4.81 -5.06
N ALA A 88 -2.79 -5.12 -5.03
CA ALA A 88 -3.52 -5.33 -3.78
C ALA A 88 -2.89 -6.45 -2.91
N VAL A 89 -2.49 -7.56 -3.52
CA VAL A 89 -1.76 -8.65 -2.85
C VAL A 89 -0.41 -8.17 -2.31
N PHE A 90 0.34 -7.44 -3.14
CA PHE A 90 1.63 -6.89 -2.73
C PHE A 90 1.49 -5.86 -1.60
N ALA A 91 0.53 -4.95 -1.68
CA ALA A 91 0.26 -3.94 -0.66
C ALA A 91 -0.15 -4.58 0.67
N ALA A 92 -1.02 -5.59 0.64
CA ALA A 92 -1.41 -6.34 1.84
C ALA A 92 -0.21 -6.99 2.55
N TYR A 93 0.66 -7.63 1.78
CA TYR A 93 1.89 -8.20 2.30
C TYR A 93 2.83 -7.12 2.85
N ALA A 94 3.09 -6.06 2.07
CA ALA A 94 3.99 -4.98 2.45
C ALA A 94 3.49 -4.20 3.68
N HIS A 95 2.18 -4.02 3.81
CA HIS A 95 1.55 -3.38 4.97
C HIS A 95 1.87 -4.18 6.24
N GLN A 96 1.53 -5.48 6.26
CA GLN A 96 1.76 -6.32 7.43
C GLN A 96 3.25 -6.54 7.71
N LEU A 97 4.08 -6.67 6.67
CA LEU A 97 5.52 -6.81 6.82
C LEU A 97 6.14 -5.59 7.52
N GLN A 98 5.65 -4.38 7.25
CA GLN A 98 6.15 -3.18 7.90
C GLN A 98 5.77 -3.06 9.37
N HIS A 99 4.66 -3.68 9.79
CA HIS A 99 4.31 -3.80 11.20
C HIS A 99 5.10 -4.90 11.92
N ASP A 100 5.34 -6.03 11.25
CA ASP A 100 6.01 -7.19 11.88
C ASP A 100 7.54 -7.11 11.83
N ASN A 101 8.10 -6.77 10.67
CA ASN A 101 9.54 -6.73 10.44
C ASN A 101 9.90 -5.75 9.29
N PRO A 102 9.86 -4.44 9.56
CA PRO A 102 10.06 -3.40 8.54
C PRO A 102 11.42 -3.45 7.83
N LYS A 103 12.41 -4.15 8.40
CA LYS A 103 13.74 -4.35 7.79
C LYS A 103 13.73 -5.22 6.55
N LEU A 104 12.71 -6.08 6.41
CA LEU A 104 12.57 -6.95 5.25
C LEU A 104 12.02 -6.20 4.02
N CYS A 105 11.64 -4.93 4.16
CA CYS A 105 11.25 -4.05 3.04
C CYS A 105 12.47 -3.47 2.31
N PHE A 106 13.40 -4.33 1.89
CA PHE A 106 14.68 -3.93 1.26
C PHE A 106 14.51 -3.18 -0.08
N TRP A 107 13.34 -3.29 -0.72
CA TRP A 107 13.04 -2.61 -1.98
C TRP A 107 12.70 -1.12 -1.80
N LEU A 108 12.54 -0.67 -0.55
CA LEU A 108 12.36 0.74 -0.21
C LEU A 108 13.62 1.26 0.48
N ALA A 109 13.94 2.55 0.28
CA ALA A 109 15.04 3.20 1.00
C ALA A 109 14.78 3.25 2.52
N MET A 110 13.50 3.30 2.91
CA MET A 110 13.02 3.14 4.27
C MET A 110 11.64 2.50 4.23
N PRO A 111 11.23 1.75 5.26
CA PRO A 111 9.89 1.17 5.36
C PRO A 111 8.88 2.29 5.61
N VAL A 112 8.40 2.89 4.51
CA VAL A 112 7.64 4.15 4.50
C VAL A 112 6.43 4.16 5.43
N HIS A 113 5.68 3.06 5.50
CA HIS A 113 4.51 2.97 6.35
C HIS A 113 4.90 2.80 7.82
N HIS A 114 5.94 2.00 8.09
CA HIS A 114 6.47 1.87 9.46
C HIS A 114 6.91 3.23 10.01
N VAL A 115 7.72 3.97 9.24
CA VAL A 115 8.20 5.29 9.68
C VAL A 115 7.06 6.33 9.74
N HIS A 116 6.06 6.19 8.88
CA HIS A 116 4.87 7.03 8.92
C HIS A 116 4.15 6.91 10.26
N HIS A 117 4.00 5.69 10.79
CA HIS A 117 3.48 5.44 12.13
C HIS A 117 4.44 5.90 13.23
N GLU A 118 5.67 5.37 13.23
CA GLU A 118 6.65 5.56 14.30
C GLU A 118 6.96 7.04 14.57
N TYR A 119 7.06 7.84 13.52
CA TYR A 119 7.38 9.27 13.60
C TYR A 119 6.16 10.17 13.39
N GLN A 120 4.95 9.63 13.45
CA GLN A 120 3.70 10.38 13.34
C GLN A 120 3.65 11.32 12.13
N GLN A 121 4.01 10.80 10.96
CA GLN A 121 4.15 11.59 9.74
C GLN A 121 2.80 11.85 9.06
N TRP A 122 1.85 12.47 9.78
CA TRP A 122 0.46 12.68 9.36
C TRP A 122 0.25 13.36 7.99
N ASN A 123 1.29 13.98 7.43
CA ASN A 123 1.26 14.70 6.15
C ASN A 123 2.26 14.17 5.11
N HIS A 124 2.93 13.04 5.37
CA HIS A 124 4.03 12.52 4.54
C HIS A 124 4.00 11.00 4.43
N ASN A 125 4.65 10.44 3.42
CA ASN A 125 4.87 8.99 3.25
C ASN A 125 3.57 8.16 3.28
N PHE A 126 2.62 8.51 2.41
CA PHE A 126 1.32 7.84 2.34
C PHE A 126 1.35 6.52 1.55
N GLY A 127 2.37 6.26 0.72
CA GLY A 127 2.46 4.98 0.02
C GLY A 127 2.69 3.82 0.98
N ILE A 128 2.12 2.66 0.68
CA ILE A 128 2.31 1.44 1.49
C ILE A 128 3.46 0.59 0.95
N GLY A 129 3.30 0.07 -0.27
CA GLY A 129 4.25 -0.86 -0.88
C GLY A 129 5.32 -0.18 -1.73
N VAL A 130 5.05 1.04 -2.19
CA VAL A 130 5.91 1.86 -3.06
C VAL A 130 5.88 3.32 -2.61
N ASP A 131 6.99 4.04 -2.80
CA ASP A 131 7.12 5.46 -2.41
C ASP A 131 7.07 6.44 -3.61
N TRP A 132 6.73 5.93 -4.80
CA TRP A 132 6.79 6.69 -6.06
C TRP A 132 5.90 7.93 -6.01
N TRP A 133 4.69 7.76 -5.51
CA TRP A 133 3.70 8.82 -5.46
C TRP A 133 4.03 9.86 -4.40
N ASP A 134 4.62 9.46 -3.27
CA ASP A 134 5.17 10.42 -2.31
C ASP A 134 6.25 11.30 -2.92
N ARG A 135 7.13 10.73 -3.75
CA ARG A 135 8.15 11.50 -4.47
C ARG A 135 7.55 12.43 -5.51
N ILE A 136 6.57 11.95 -6.27
CA ILE A 136 5.91 12.72 -7.34
C ILE A 136 5.08 13.88 -6.76
N PHE A 137 4.33 13.65 -5.68
CA PHE A 137 3.46 14.64 -5.06
C PHE A 137 4.12 15.44 -3.93
N GLY A 138 5.42 15.25 -3.71
CA GLY A 138 6.21 16.03 -2.74
C GLY A 138 5.88 15.73 -1.28
N THR A 139 5.40 14.53 -0.97
CA THR A 139 5.08 14.08 0.40
C THR A 139 6.11 13.07 0.94
N TYR A 140 7.18 12.77 0.19
CA TYR A 140 8.25 11.90 0.67
C TYR A 140 9.12 12.59 1.73
N GLN A 141 9.19 12.05 2.93
CA GLN A 141 10.01 12.56 4.02
C GLN A 141 10.96 11.48 4.55
N LEU A 142 12.24 11.58 4.18
CA LEU A 142 13.29 10.70 4.67
C LEU A 142 13.55 10.91 6.16
N VAL A 143 13.67 9.81 6.91
CA VAL A 143 14.06 9.83 8.33
C VAL A 143 15.17 8.82 8.60
N ASN A 144 16.00 9.11 9.60
CA ASN A 144 16.99 8.15 10.08
C ASN A 144 16.31 7.15 11.03
N TRP A 145 15.78 6.07 10.45
CA TRP A 145 14.99 5.08 11.18
C TRP A 145 15.82 3.97 11.83
N GLN A 146 17.09 3.81 11.47
CA GLN A 146 17.94 2.74 11.99
C GLN A 146 18.56 3.14 13.34
N THR A 147 17.88 2.86 14.46
CA THR A 147 18.47 2.97 15.82
C THR A 147 18.99 1.63 16.31
N GLU A 148 20.03 1.61 17.17
CA GLU A 148 20.76 0.39 17.57
C GLU A 148 19.90 -0.70 18.23
N SER A 149 18.78 -0.35 18.91
CA SER A 149 17.81 -1.32 19.45
C SER A 149 17.04 -2.06 18.36
N GLN A 150 16.91 -1.46 17.17
CA GLN A 150 16.37 -2.05 15.97
C GLN A 150 17.46 -2.72 15.11
N LEU A 151 18.67 -3.02 15.59
CA LEU A 151 19.68 -3.74 14.79
C LEU A 151 19.68 -5.26 15.00
N GLN A 152 19.00 -5.78 16.03
CA GLN A 152 18.85 -7.24 16.17
C GLN A 152 17.69 -7.73 15.28
N PRO A 153 17.93 -8.59 14.28
CA PRO A 153 16.84 -9.20 13.55
C PRO A 153 16.11 -10.14 14.51
N GLU A 154 14.80 -9.93 14.70
CA GLU A 154 13.97 -11.07 15.08
C GLU A 154 14.19 -12.14 14.00
N LYS A 155 14.38 -13.40 14.41
CA LYS A 155 14.62 -14.54 13.52
C LYS A 155 13.34 -14.93 12.74
N ARG A 156 12.63 -13.95 12.19
CA ARG A 156 11.42 -14.12 11.39
C ARG A 156 11.74 -13.93 9.92
N GLY A 157 11.58 -15.01 9.14
CA GLY A 157 11.75 -14.98 7.68
C GLY A 157 10.60 -14.29 6.95
N TYR A 158 10.71 -14.07 5.65
CA TYR A 158 9.73 -13.33 4.82
C TYR A 158 8.28 -13.84 4.86
N LEU A 159 8.08 -15.13 5.18
CA LEU A 159 6.75 -15.74 5.32
C LEU A 159 6.25 -15.78 6.77
N GLN A 160 7.09 -15.42 7.73
CA GLN A 160 6.76 -15.34 9.16
C GLN A 160 6.17 -13.97 9.50
N VAL A 161 5.24 -13.51 8.66
CA VAL A 161 4.34 -12.40 8.91
C VAL A 161 3.03 -12.93 9.47
N ARG A 162 2.28 -12.11 10.21
CA ARG A 162 0.95 -12.50 10.69
C ARG A 162 -0.01 -12.57 9.51
N TRP A 163 -0.62 -13.74 9.29
CA TRP A 163 -1.52 -13.94 8.15
C TRP A 163 -2.98 -13.56 8.45
N TRP A 164 -3.40 -13.56 9.72
CA TRP A 164 -4.79 -13.42 10.17
C TRP A 164 -4.96 -12.51 11.37
#